data_AF-A0A7W6SFH3-F1
#
_entry.id   AF-A0A7W6SFH3-F1
#
_cell.length_a   1.000
_cell.length_b   1.000
_cell.length_c   1.000
_cell.angle_alpha   90.00
_cell.angle_beta   90.00
_cell.angle_gamma   90.00
#
_symmetry.space_group_name_H-M   'P 1'
#
loop_
_entity.id
_entity.type
_entity.pdbx_description
1 polymer ?
#
loop_
_entity_poly.entity_id
_entity_poly.type
_entity_poly.pdbx_seq_one_letter_code
_entity_poly.pdbx_strand_id
1 'polypeptide(L)' 'MDNLTKRAQPDRSKINMHEAFEVKYWTHALGVSKEELQRAVDKVGNSAAAVRKELAVTNGREPETRSST' A
#
# COMPACT_ATOMS: atom_id res chain seq x y z
N MET A 1 -38.91 2.44 6.61
CA MET A 1 -37.67 2.76 7.36
C MET A 1 -36.58 1.89 6.77
N ASP A 2 -36.02 2.37 5.68
CA ASP A 2 -35.21 1.57 4.76
C ASP A 2 -33.81 1.38 5.35
N ASN A 3 -33.47 0.13 5.65
CA ASN A 3 -32.12 -0.29 5.99
C ASN A 3 -31.23 -0.04 4.77
N LEU A 4 -30.66 1.16 4.67
CA LEU A 4 -29.53 1.45 3.81
C LEU A 4 -28.27 0.84 4.46
N THR A 5 -28.29 -0.47 4.70
CA THR A 5 -27.10 -1.32 4.83
C THR A 5 -26.43 -1.47 3.47
N LYS A 6 -26.27 -0.37 2.75
CA LYS A 6 -25.17 -0.25 1.81
C LYS A 6 -24.01 0.20 2.65
N ARG A 7 -23.38 -0.78 3.30
CA ARG A 7 -21.94 -0.72 3.57
C ARG A 7 -21.27 -0.54 2.22
N ALA A 8 -21.35 0.67 1.66
CA ALA A 8 -20.42 1.12 0.67
C ALA A 8 -19.10 0.99 1.40
N GLN A 9 -18.43 -0.14 1.19
CA GLN A 9 -17.03 -0.29 1.49
C GLN A 9 -16.45 1.00 0.93
N PRO A 10 -16.01 1.96 1.78
CA PRO A 10 -15.52 3.22 1.24
C PRO A 10 -14.50 2.80 0.19
N ASP A 11 -14.67 3.24 -1.05
CA ASP A 11 -13.82 2.84 -2.15
C ASP A 11 -12.38 3.23 -1.80
N ARG A 12 -11.68 2.33 -1.11
CA ARG A 12 -10.29 2.49 -0.67
C ARG A 12 -9.41 2.15 -1.87
N SER A 13 -9.65 2.86 -2.97
CA SER A 13 -8.84 2.82 -4.17
C SER A 13 -7.57 3.66 -3.99
N LYS A 14 -7.57 4.55 -2.98
CA LYS A 14 -6.48 5.45 -2.64
C LYS A 14 -5.94 5.19 -1.24
N ILE A 15 -4.66 5.47 -1.04
CA ILE A 15 -3.90 5.37 0.20
C ILE A 15 -3.66 6.78 0.71
N ASN A 16 -4.30 7.14 1.82
CA ASN A 16 -4.15 8.45 2.41
C ASN A 16 -3.05 8.43 3.48
N MET A 17 -1.83 8.84 3.10
CA MET A 17 -0.68 8.83 4.01
C MET A 17 -0.80 9.81 5.19
N HIS A 18 -1.70 10.78 5.08
CA HIS A 18 -1.99 11.73 6.16
C HIS A 18 -2.84 11.11 7.28
N GLU A 19 -3.57 10.03 6.99
CA GLU A 19 -4.43 9.37 7.97
C GLU A 19 -3.74 8.12 8.54
N ALA A 20 -3.34 8.20 9.82
CA ALA A 20 -2.56 7.13 10.45
C ALA A 20 -3.29 5.78 10.48
N PHE A 21 -4.63 5.78 10.54
CA PHE A 21 -5.44 4.57 10.49
C PHE A 21 -5.40 3.91 9.11
N GLU A 22 -5.49 4.70 8.03
CA GLU A 22 -5.32 4.20 6.67
C GLU A 22 -3.91 3.65 6.45
N VAL A 23 -2.87 4.37 6.86
CA VAL A 23 -1.48 3.91 6.77
C VAL A 23 -1.34 2.56 7.45
N LYS A 24 -1.78 2.43 8.70
CA LYS A 24 -1.69 1.17 9.46
C LYS A 24 -2.45 0.02 8.78
N TYR A 25 -3.64 0.31 8.25
CA TYR A 25 -4.42 -0.67 7.49
C TYR A 25 -3.68 -1.13 6.23
N TRP A 26 -3.13 -0.19 5.45
CA TRP A 26 -2.43 -0.49 4.21
C TRP A 26 -1.09 -1.18 4.43
N THR A 27 -0.30 -0.78 5.43
CA THR A 27 0.92 -1.49 5.82
C THR A 27 0.62 -2.93 6.19
N HIS A 28 -0.49 -3.18 6.90
CA HIS A 28 -0.90 -4.54 7.25
C HIS A 28 -1.45 -5.32 6.04
N ALA A 29 -2.27 -4.69 5.19
CA ALA A 29 -2.86 -5.32 4.01
C ALA A 29 -1.83 -5.66 2.92
N LEU A 30 -0.77 -4.86 2.83
CA LEU A 30 0.32 -5.04 1.87
C LEU A 30 1.51 -5.81 2.47
N GLY A 31 1.56 -5.96 3.80
CA GLY A 31 2.68 -6.58 4.50
C GLY A 31 3.98 -5.79 4.43
N VAL A 32 3.90 -4.46 4.32
CA VAL A 32 5.08 -3.58 4.16
C VAL A 32 5.16 -2.55 5.28
N SER A 33 6.34 -1.99 5.48
CA SER A 33 6.57 -0.92 6.46
C SER A 33 5.96 0.41 5.98
N LYS A 34 5.67 1.32 6.91
CA LYS A 34 5.18 2.68 6.57
C LYS A 34 6.13 3.39 5.59
N GLU A 35 7.44 3.19 5.74
CA GLU A 35 8.45 3.78 4.86
C GLU A 35 8.40 3.21 3.45
N GLU A 36 8.24 1.89 3.31
CA GLU A 36 8.07 1.25 2.01
C GLU A 36 6.77 1.67 1.33
N LEU A 37 5.69 1.75 2.11
CA LEU A 37 4.42 2.28 1.66
C LEU A 37 4.57 3.72 1.18
N GLN A 38 5.26 4.58 1.94
CA GLN A 38 5.52 5.98 1.57
C GLN A 38 6.35 6.07 0.29
N ARG A 39 7.43 5.28 0.18
CA ARG A 39 8.29 5.25 -1.03
C ARG A 39 7.50 4.80 -2.25
N ALA A 40 6.68 3.77 -2.12
CA ALA A 40 5.82 3.31 -3.20
C ALA A 40 4.80 4.39 -3.58
N VAL A 41 4.12 5.00 -2.60
CA VAL A 41 3.15 6.10 -2.83
C VAL A 41 3.80 7.32 -3.47
N ASP A 42 5.03 7.68 -3.07
CA ASP A 42 5.77 8.80 -3.66
C ASP A 42 6.12 8.51 -5.14
N LYS A 43 6.45 7.25 -5.45
CA LYS A 43 6.85 6.81 -6.79
C LYS A 43 5.70 6.64 -7.77
N VAL A 44 4.58 6.04 -7.34
CA VAL A 44 3.45 5.71 -8.23
C VAL A 44 2.16 6.47 -7.91
N GLY A 45 2.19 7.34 -6.91
CA GLY A 45 1.05 8.09 -6.40
C GLY A 45 0.25 7.33 -5.34
N ASN A 46 -0.76 8.01 -4.77
CA ASN A 46 -1.63 7.47 -3.73
C ASN A 46 -2.57 6.35 -4.19
N SER A 47 -2.42 5.79 -5.39
CA SER A 47 -3.31 4.74 -5.90
C SER A 47 -2.91 3.38 -5.33
N ALA A 48 -3.80 2.74 -4.57
CA ALA A 48 -3.51 1.45 -3.94
C ALA A 48 -3.19 0.34 -4.94
N ALA A 49 -3.84 0.36 -6.11
CA ALA A 49 -3.56 -0.58 -7.19
C ALA A 49 -2.14 -0.41 -7.75
N ALA A 50 -1.67 0.83 -7.89
CA ALA A 50 -0.34 1.12 -8.39
C ALA A 50 0.73 0.75 -7.35
N VAL A 51 0.50 1.09 -6.08
CA VAL A 51 1.38 0.73 -4.95
C VAL A 51 1.54 -0.79 -4.84
N ARG A 52 0.44 -1.56 -4.93
CA ARG A 52 0.51 -3.04 -4.95
C ARG A 52 1.39 -3.57 -6.07
N LYS A 53 1.24 -3.01 -7.28
CA LYS A 53 2.06 -3.41 -8.43
C LYS A 53 3.53 -3.07 -8.22
N GLU A 54 3.83 -1.89 -7.72
CA GLU A 54 5.21 -1.45 -7.45
C GLU A 54 5.89 -2.31 -6.38
N LEU A 55 5.19 -2.63 -5.30
CA LEU A 55 5.70 -3.48 -4.23
C LEU A 55 5.92 -4.92 -4.71
N ALA A 56 5.01 -5.44 -5.54
CA ALA A 56 5.18 -6.76 -6.16
C ALA A 56 6.41 -6.82 -7.09
N VAL A 57 6.71 -5.73 -7.83
CA VAL A 57 7.90 -5.64 -8.68
C VAL A 57 9.17 -5.45 -7.86
N THR A 58 9.11 -4.70 -6.76
CA THR A 58 10.25 -4.48 -5.86
C THR A 58 10.67 -5.77 -5.16
N ASN A 59 9.71 -6.59 -4.70
CA ASN A 59 10.03 -7.86 -4.03
C ASN A 59 10.54 -8.95 -4.98
N GLY A 60 10.33 -8.81 -6.29
CA GLY A 60 10.88 -9.68 -7.33
C GLY A 60 12.22 -9.21 -7.90
N ARG A 61 12.68 -8.01 -7.52
CA ARG A 61 14.06 -7.58 -7.73
C ARG A 61 14.82 -7.80 -6.44
N GLU A 62 15.21 -9.05 -6.22
CA GLU A 62 16.34 -9.36 -5.35
C GLU A 62 17.47 -8.38 -5.71
N PRO A 63 17.83 -7.43 -4.84
CA PRO A 63 19.13 -6.81 -5.00
C PRO A 63 20.09 -7.95 -4.72
N GLU A 64 20.79 -8.37 -5.77
CA GLU A 64 22.00 -9.17 -5.67
C GLU A 64 23.01 -8.37 -4.82
N THR A 65 22.79 -8.27 -3.51
CA THR A 65 23.81 -7.91 -2.55
C THR A 65 24.70 -9.12 -2.45
N ARG A 66 25.56 -9.23 -3.47
CA ARG A 66 26.96 -9.57 -3.33
C ARG A 66 27.33 -9.87 -1.88
N SER A 67 27.14 -11.12 -1.49
CA SER A 67 27.99 -11.74 -0.48
C SER A 67 29.38 -11.80 -1.11
N SER A 68 30.17 -10.74 -0.91
CA SER A 68 31.62 -10.85 -1.03
C SER A 68 32.13 -11.23 0.36
N THR A 69 32.21 -12.54 0.60
CA THR A 69 33.17 -13.14 1.53
C THR A 69 34.29 -13.74 0.68
#